data_AF-A0A945JUE5-F1
#
_entry.id   AF-A0A945JUE5-F1
#
_cell.length_a   1.000
_cell.length_b   1.000
_cell.length_c   1.000
_cell.angle_alpha   90.00
_cell.angle_beta   90.00
_cell.angle_gamma   90.00
#
_symmetry.space_group_name_H-M   'P 1'
#
loop_
_entity.id
_entity.type
_entity.pdbx_description
1 polymer ?
#
loop_
_entity_poly.entity_id
_entity_poly.type
_entity_poly.pdbx_seq_one_letter_code
_entity_poly.pdbx_strand_id
1 'polypeptide(L)' 'PSRFVVNPGMADEQIMPSSARMELDAGTIFRVNGPGGGGFGDPAKRDPQALANDVAEGYVSEESARRDYG' A
#
# COMPACT_ATOMS: atom_id res chain seq x y z
N PRO A 1 -6.34 -3.52 4.69
CA PRO A 1 -7.69 -3.42 4.08
C PRO A 1 -7.59 -2.54 2.83
N SER A 2 -8.37 -2.85 1.79
CA SER A 2 -8.39 -2.01 0.60
C SER A 2 -8.98 -0.63 0.91
N ARG A 3 -8.50 0.43 0.25
CA ARG A 3 -9.06 1.78 0.36
C ARG A 3 -9.16 2.41 -1.03
N PHE A 4 -10.33 2.94 -1.35
CA PHE A 4 -10.61 3.58 -2.63
C PHE A 4 -10.93 5.05 -2.34
N VAL A 5 -10.24 5.98 -3.01
CA VAL A 5 -10.33 7.41 -2.71
C VAL A 5 -10.40 8.22 -4.00
N VAL A 6 -11.37 9.11 -4.10
CA VAL A 6 -11.45 10.14 -5.14
C VAL A 6 -10.81 11.42 -4.60
N ASN A 7 -10.01 12.09 -5.44
CA ASN A 7 -9.31 13.35 -5.17
C ASN A 7 -8.56 13.37 -3.82
N PRO A 8 -7.66 12.38 -3.57
CA PRO A 8 -6.94 12.30 -2.30
C PRO A 8 -6.11 13.56 -2.04
N GLY A 9 -6.27 14.16 -0.85
CA GLY A 9 -5.59 15.37 -0.42
C GLY A 9 -6.19 16.67 -0.98
N MET A 10 -7.32 16.62 -1.67
CA MET A 10 -8.04 17.80 -2.18
C MET A 10 -9.24 18.14 -1.30
N ALA A 11 -9.82 19.33 -1.50
CA ALA A 11 -10.97 19.81 -0.72
C ALA A 11 -12.22 18.92 -0.87
N ASP A 12 -12.31 18.17 -1.97
CA ASP A 12 -13.41 17.26 -2.32
C ASP A 12 -13.01 15.78 -2.22
N GLU A 13 -12.04 15.44 -1.36
CA GLU A 13 -11.66 14.04 -1.08
C GLU A 13 -12.89 13.21 -0.66
N GLN A 14 -13.07 12.05 -1.28
CA GLN A 14 -14.15 11.12 -0.95
C GLN A 14 -13.62 9.69 -0.79
N ILE A 15 -13.98 9.05 0.33
CA ILE A 15 -13.74 7.62 0.54
C ILE A 15 -14.89 6.85 -0.10
N MET A 16 -14.55 5.94 -1.01
CA MET A 16 -15.51 5.15 -1.76
C MET A 16 -15.71 3.76 -1.14
N PRO A 17 -16.89 3.15 -1.34
CA PRO A 17 -17.08 1.73 -1.03
C PRO A 17 -16.13 0.87 -1.88
N SER A 18 -15.95 -0.39 -1.47
CA SER A 18 -15.07 -1.35 -2.16
C SER A 18 -15.54 -1.76 -3.57
N SER A 19 -16.76 -1.36 -3.95
CA SER A 19 -17.33 -1.49 -5.29
C SER A 19 -18.32 -0.36 -5.53
N ALA A 20 -18.17 0.35 -6.66
CA ALA A 20 -19.08 1.40 -7.10
C ALA A 20 -19.01 1.57 -8.61
N ARG A 21 -20.05 2.19 -9.17
CA ARG A 21 -20.07 2.72 -10.53
C ARG A 21 -20.22 4.23 -10.44
N MET A 22 -19.34 4.97 -11.09
CA MET A 22 -19.38 6.43 -11.11
C MET A 22 -18.88 6.97 -12.45
N GLU A 23 -19.28 8.19 -12.76
CA GLU A 23 -18.70 8.99 -13.83
C GLU A 23 -17.52 9.78 -13.25
N LEU A 24 -16.45 9.92 -14.02
CA LEU A 24 -15.26 10.67 -13.64
C LEU A 24 -15.10 11.84 -14.59
N ASP A 25 -15.06 13.04 -14.04
CA ASP A 25 -14.77 14.25 -14.81
C ASP A 25 -13.27 14.31 -15.15
N ALA A 26 -12.95 15.06 -16.20
CA ALA A 26 -11.56 15.30 -16.57
C ALA A 26 -10.83 16.01 -15.41
N GLY A 27 -9.70 15.44 -15.00
CA GLY A 27 -8.89 15.96 -13.88
C GLY A 27 -9.18 15.30 -12.53
N THR A 28 -10.18 14.42 -12.43
CA THR A 28 -10.40 13.62 -11.22
C THR A 28 -9.26 12.61 -11.00
N ILE A 29 -8.76 12.53 -9.77
CA ILE A 29 -7.76 11.53 -9.34
C ILE A 29 -8.49 10.41 -8.61
N PHE A 30 -8.47 9.20 -9.16
CA PHE A 30 -8.95 8.01 -8.47
C PHE A 30 -7.78 7.17 -7.97
N ARG A 31 -7.64 7.05 -6.65
CA ARG A 31 -6.60 6.26 -5.99
C ARG A 31 -7.17 4.96 -5.43
N VAL A 32 -6.56 3.85 -5.85
CA VAL A 32 -6.86 2.51 -5.36
C VAL A 32 -5.68 1.99 -4.56
N ASN A 33 -5.86 1.85 -3.25
CA ASN A 33 -4.93 1.14 -2.38
C ASN A 33 -5.43 -0.31 -2.25
N GLY A 34 -4.83 -1.20 -3.03
CA GLY A 34 -5.08 -2.63 -2.93
C GLY A 34 -4.62 -3.20 -1.58
N PRO A 35 -5.21 -4.32 -1.12
CA PRO A 35 -4.70 -5.02 0.04
C PRO A 35 -3.40 -5.75 -0.33
N GLY A 36 -2.46 -5.80 0.61
CA GLY A 36 -1.32 -6.72 0.50
C GLY A 36 -1.71 -8.16 0.82
N GLY A 37 -0.79 -9.09 0.60
CA GLY A 37 -0.90 -10.47 1.10
C GLY A 37 -0.61 -10.55 2.62
N GLY A 38 -0.95 -11.69 3.23
CA GLY A 38 -0.52 -12.01 4.59
C GLY A 38 0.92 -12.56 4.61
N GLY A 39 1.65 -12.31 5.70
CA GLY A 39 2.96 -12.91 5.95
C GLY A 39 2.88 -14.34 6.48
N PHE A 40 4.00 -15.06 6.44
CA PHE A 40 4.14 -16.39 7.01
C PHE A 40 5.45 -16.52 7.79
N GLY A 41 5.38 -17.16 8.97
CA GLY A 41 6.55 -17.39 9.82
C GLY A 41 6.95 -16.18 10.66
N ASP A 42 8.12 -16.29 11.29
CA ASP A 42 8.72 -15.26 12.12
C ASP A 42 9.53 -14.28 11.24
N PRO A 43 9.17 -12.98 11.19
CA PRO A 43 9.89 -11.99 10.40
C PRO A 43 11.40 -11.93 10.70
N ALA A 44 11.80 -12.11 11.96
CA ALA A 44 13.21 -12.08 12.36
C ALA A 44 14.04 -13.25 11.77
N LYS A 45 13.37 -14.24 11.18
CA LYS A 45 14.01 -15.37 10.49
C LYS A 45 14.04 -15.22 8.97
N ARG A 46 13.59 -14.08 8.42
CA ARG A 46 13.73 -13.81 6.99
C ARG A 46 15.22 -13.76 6.63
N ASP A 47 15.58 -14.36 5.50
CA ASP A 47 16.94 -14.31 4.98
C ASP A 47 17.39 -12.85 4.79
N PRO A 48 18.52 -12.42 5.39
CA PRO A 48 18.99 -11.03 5.28
C PRO A 48 19.22 -10.58 3.84
N GLN A 49 19.67 -11.48 2.95
CA GLN A 49 19.88 -11.13 1.54
C GLN A 49 18.56 -10.90 0.82
N ALA A 50 17.55 -11.73 1.08
CA ALA A 50 16.20 -11.52 0.56
C ALA A 50 15.60 -10.19 1.08
N LEU A 51 15.75 -9.87 2.36
CA LEU A 51 15.27 -8.60 2.92
C LEU A 51 15.99 -7.39 2.29
N ALA A 52 17.31 -7.46 2.08
CA ALA A 52 18.05 -6.40 1.41
C ALA A 52 17.56 -6.18 -0.03
N ASN A 53 17.23 -7.25 -0.75
CA ASN A 53 16.66 -7.15 -2.09
C ASN A 53 15.25 -6.52 -2.05
N ASP A 54 14.39 -6.91 -1.10
CA ASP A 54 13.05 -6.31 -0.97
C ASP A 54 13.13 -4.79 -0.73
N VAL A 55 14.12 -4.35 0.05
CA VAL A 55 14.37 -2.92 0.30
C VAL A 55 14.88 -2.22 -0.95
N ALA A 56 15.85 -2.83 -1.66
CA ALA A 56 16.38 -2.28 -2.91
C ALA A 56 15.31 -2.18 -4.01
N GLU A 57 14.36 -3.11 -4.04
CA GLU A 57 13.24 -3.14 -4.99
C GLU A 57 12.04 -2.28 -4.52
N GLY A 58 12.09 -1.75 -3.31
CA GLY A 58 11.05 -0.88 -2.75
C GLY A 58 9.79 -1.60 -2.29
N TYR A 59 9.81 -2.93 -2.19
CA TYR A 59 8.72 -3.70 -1.59
C TYR A 59 8.63 -3.47 -0.07
N VAL A 60 9.78 -3.26 0.57
CA VAL A 60 9.88 -2.94 2.00
C VAL A 60 10.62 -1.62 2.15
N SER A 61 10.09 -0.70 2.96
CA SER A 61 10.83 0.53 3.30
C SER A 61 11.91 0.25 4.34
N GLU A 62 13.00 1.02 4.35
CA GLU A 62 14.04 0.90 5.39
C GLU A 62 13.48 1.02 6.82
N GLU A 63 12.49 1.88 7.02
CA GLU A 63 11.80 2.03 8.29
C GLU A 63 11.06 0.75 8.69
N SER A 64 10.33 0.14 7.75
CA SER A 64 9.61 -1.11 8.02
C SER A 64 10.55 -2.30 8.18
N ALA A 65 11.67 -2.33 7.44
CA ALA A 65 12.72 -3.34 7.63
C ALA A 65 13.19 -3.36 9.09
N ARG A 66 13.55 -2.19 9.64
CA ARG A 66 14.01 -2.05 11.03
C ARG A 66 12.93 -2.36 12.07
N ARG A 67 11.69 -1.94 11.81
CA ARG A 67 10.58 -2.13 12.75
C ARG A 67 10.13 -3.59 12.83
N ASP A 68 9.99 -4.23 11.67
CA ASP A 68 9.28 -5.51 11.56
C ASP A 68 10.23 -6.72 11.49
N TYR A 69 11.48 -6.53 11.03
CA TYR A 69 12.43 -7.63 10.83
C TYR A 69 13.64 -7.59 11.79
N GLY A 70 13.81 -6.50 12.57
CA GLY A 70 14.88 -6.33 13.56
C GLY A 70 16.07 -5.54 13.03
#